data_AF-A0A0F9UNN0-F1
#
_entry.id   AF-A0A0F9UNN0-F1
#
_cell.length_a   1.000
_cell.length_b   1.000
_cell.length_c   1.000
_cell.angle_alpha   90.00
_cell.angle_beta   90.00
_cell.angle_gamma   90.00
#
_symmetry.space_group_name_H-M   'P 1'
#
loop_
_entity.id
_entity.type
_entity.pdbx_description
1 polymer ?
#
loop_
_entity_poly.entity_id
_entity_poly.type
_entity_poly.pdbx_seq_one_letter_code
_entity_poly.pdbx_strand_id
1 'polypeptide(L)'
;MAITREALAQAATNGQALSHLTAGQAWAAHKLCVPPERLQKPLASHIGALLDNVERKARREFFGGVKPNDTDAMISRAYDQQQPPFLRLPILETLKEGMDTFFPGLKPAGYDSGEAVYALADLAHALEVSEAELLQHAEQRGLTGRIQRQTVHRIH
;
A
#
# COMPACT_ATOMS: atom_id res chain seq x y z
N MET A 1 -14.98 -2.83 -24.43
CA MET A 1 -13.87 -3.75 -24.13
C MET A 1 -14.39 -4.85 -23.25
N ALA A 2 -14.10 -6.11 -23.58
CA ALA A 2 -14.49 -7.23 -22.74
C ALA A 2 -13.54 -7.31 -21.54
N ILE A 3 -14.08 -7.39 -20.32
CA ILE A 3 -13.29 -7.72 -19.13
C ILE A 3 -12.78 -9.16 -19.26
N THR A 4 -11.48 -9.39 -19.09
CA THR A 4 -10.88 -10.74 -19.00
C THR A 4 -10.51 -11.08 -17.56
N ARG A 5 -10.20 -12.35 -17.29
CA ARG A 5 -9.79 -12.80 -15.97
C ARG A 5 -8.44 -12.20 -15.57
N GLU A 6 -7.52 -12.10 -16.53
CA GLU A 6 -6.18 -11.52 -16.35
C GLU A 6 -6.27 -10.03 -16.07
N ALA A 7 -7.05 -9.29 -16.86
CA ALA A 7 -7.27 -7.85 -16.66
C ALA A 7 -7.90 -7.57 -15.29
N LEU A 8 -8.85 -8.41 -14.86
CA LEU A 8 -9.48 -8.31 -13.54
C LEU A 8 -8.49 -8.57 -12.41
N ALA A 9 -7.66 -9.62 -12.53
CA ALA A 9 -6.64 -9.93 -11.54
C ALA A 9 -5.59 -8.81 -11.43
N GLN A 10 -5.14 -8.26 -12.56
CA GLN A 10 -4.21 -7.15 -12.60
C GLN A 10 -4.79 -5.90 -11.96
N ALA A 11 -6.01 -5.50 -12.33
CA ALA A 11 -6.68 -4.35 -11.73
C ALA A 11 -6.87 -4.52 -10.21
N ALA A 12 -7.29 -5.70 -9.76
CA ALA A 12 -7.46 -6.00 -8.34
C ALA A 12 -6.14 -5.95 -7.55
N THR A 13 -5.05 -6.43 -8.16
CA THR A 13 -3.70 -6.46 -7.54
C THR A 13 -3.12 -5.06 -7.45
N ASN A 14 -3.34 -4.25 -8.48
CA ASN A 14 -2.82 -2.89 -8.58
C ASN A 14 -3.75 -1.84 -7.94
N GLY A 15 -4.89 -2.25 -7.41
CA GLY A 15 -5.87 -1.33 -6.82
C GLY A 15 -6.46 -0.34 -7.84
N GLN A 16 -6.61 -0.75 -9.10
CA GLN A 16 -7.02 0.10 -10.21
C GLN A 16 -8.47 -0.17 -10.63
N ALA A 17 -9.12 0.86 -11.16
CA ALA A 17 -10.41 0.71 -11.84
C ALA A 17 -10.27 -0.09 -13.13
N LEU A 18 -11.34 -0.76 -13.57
CA LEU A 18 -11.33 -1.56 -14.80
C LEU A 18 -12.62 -1.35 -15.59
N SER A 19 -12.49 -0.76 -16.78
CA SER A 19 -13.62 -0.41 -17.65
C SER A 19 -14.65 0.47 -16.95
N HIS A 20 -15.74 -0.11 -16.44
CA HIS A 20 -16.82 0.58 -15.74
C HIS A 20 -16.90 0.20 -14.26
N LEU A 21 -16.01 -0.70 -13.79
CA LEU A 21 -15.90 -1.07 -12.39
C LEU A 21 -14.96 -0.09 -11.68
N THR A 22 -15.35 0.36 -10.49
CA THR A 22 -14.44 1.04 -9.56
C THR A 22 -13.30 0.11 -9.16
N ALA A 23 -12.21 0.66 -8.59
CA ALA A 23 -11.12 -0.17 -8.08
C ALA A 23 -11.58 -1.16 -6.99
N GLY A 24 -12.48 -0.73 -6.11
CA GLY A 24 -13.06 -1.59 -5.08
C GLY A 24 -13.97 -2.68 -5.66
N GLN A 25 -14.76 -2.37 -6.70
CA GLN A 25 -15.57 -3.35 -7.42
C GLN A 25 -14.71 -4.36 -8.18
N ALA A 26 -13.63 -3.93 -8.83
CA ALA A 26 -12.68 -4.81 -9.51
C ALA A 26 -12.01 -5.78 -8.50
N TRP A 27 -11.57 -5.24 -7.36
CA TRP A 27 -11.04 -6.05 -6.26
C TRP A 27 -12.07 -7.04 -5.70
N ALA A 28 -13.30 -6.59 -5.44
CA ALA A 28 -14.37 -7.43 -4.93
C ALA A 28 -14.73 -8.56 -5.90
N ALA A 29 -14.83 -8.24 -7.20
CA ALA A 29 -15.12 -9.21 -8.24
C ALA A 29 -14.01 -10.27 -8.36
N HIS A 30 -12.75 -9.87 -8.26
CA HIS A 30 -11.61 -10.80 -8.21
C HIS A 30 -11.67 -11.69 -6.97
N LYS A 31 -11.86 -11.12 -5.77
CA LYS A 31 -11.92 -11.85 -4.49
C LYS A 31 -13.08 -12.85 -4.43
N LEU A 32 -14.21 -12.53 -5.05
CA LEU A 32 -15.38 -13.41 -5.14
C LEU A 32 -15.33 -14.35 -6.35
N CYS A 33 -14.26 -14.30 -7.15
CA CYS A 33 -14.11 -15.07 -8.38
C CYS A 33 -15.30 -14.92 -9.36
N VAL A 34 -15.86 -13.72 -9.47
CA VAL A 34 -16.99 -13.45 -10.36
C VAL A 34 -16.55 -13.67 -11.82
N PRO A 35 -17.28 -14.50 -12.59
CA PRO A 35 -16.96 -14.73 -14.00
C PRO A 35 -16.99 -13.43 -14.82
N PRO A 36 -15.99 -13.16 -15.69
CA PRO A 36 -15.95 -11.92 -16.48
C PRO A 36 -17.18 -11.67 -17.35
N GLU A 37 -17.89 -12.71 -17.77
CA GLU A 37 -19.14 -12.63 -18.55
C GLU A 37 -20.25 -11.95 -17.75
N ARG A 38 -20.25 -12.09 -16.42
CA ARG A 38 -21.20 -11.45 -15.51
C ARG A 38 -20.81 -10.02 -15.13
N LEU A 39 -19.61 -9.60 -15.51
CA LEU A 39 -19.07 -8.26 -15.29
C LEU A 39 -19.21 -7.38 -16.53
N GLN A 40 -19.75 -7.88 -17.63
CA GLN A 40 -19.96 -7.08 -18.84
C GLN A 40 -21.07 -6.04 -18.62
N LYS A 41 -20.98 -4.93 -19.35
CA LYS A 41 -22.00 -3.88 -19.30
C LYS A 41 -23.20 -4.27 -20.20
N PRO A 42 -24.46 -4.06 -19.76
CA PRO A 42 -24.87 -3.56 -18.45
C PRO A 42 -24.69 -4.61 -17.34
N LEU A 43 -24.18 -4.15 -16.20
CA LEU A 43 -24.02 -4.99 -15.02
C LEU A 43 -25.40 -5.34 -14.46
N ALA A 44 -25.66 -6.62 -14.18
CA ALA A 44 -26.90 -7.03 -13.52
C ALA A 44 -27.00 -6.38 -12.14
N SER A 45 -28.19 -5.90 -11.76
CA SER A 45 -28.39 -5.10 -10.54
C SER A 45 -27.90 -5.79 -9.27
N HIS A 46 -28.15 -7.10 -9.14
CA HIS A 46 -27.69 -7.90 -8.00
C HIS A 46 -26.17 -8.07 -7.95
N ILE A 47 -25.50 -8.11 -9.11
CA ILE A 47 -24.03 -8.15 -9.17
C ILE A 47 -23.47 -6.81 -8.72
N GLY A 48 -24.00 -5.69 -9.22
CA GLY A 48 -23.59 -4.36 -8.76
C GLY A 48 -23.74 -4.20 -7.26
N ALA A 49 -24.92 -4.53 -6.72
CA ALA A 49 -25.19 -4.45 -5.29
C ALA A 49 -24.25 -5.35 -4.45
N LEU A 50 -23.91 -6.55 -4.94
CA LEU A 50 -22.96 -7.43 -4.27
C LEU A 50 -21.57 -6.80 -4.20
N LEU A 51 -21.04 -6.30 -5.32
CA LEU A 51 -19.71 -5.70 -5.39
C LEU A 51 -19.63 -4.45 -4.49
N ASP A 52 -20.66 -3.60 -4.52
CA ASP A 52 -20.74 -2.40 -3.68
C ASP A 52 -20.75 -2.72 -2.19
N ASN A 53 -21.47 -3.78 -1.79
CA ASN A 53 -21.54 -4.18 -0.39
C ASN A 53 -20.19 -4.73 0.10
N VAL A 54 -19.47 -5.47 -0.74
CA VAL A 54 -18.14 -5.98 -0.43
C VAL A 54 -17.12 -4.85 -0.34
N GLU A 55 -17.13 -3.90 -1.28
CA GLU A 55 -16.30 -2.69 -1.21
C GLU A 55 -16.60 -1.89 0.08
N ARG A 56 -17.88 -1.67 0.39
CA ARG A 56 -18.29 -0.94 1.60
C ARG A 56 -17.86 -1.65 2.88
N LYS A 57 -17.91 -2.98 2.91
CA LYS A 57 -17.41 -3.76 4.06
C LYS A 57 -15.90 -3.59 4.21
N ALA A 58 -15.14 -3.73 3.12
CA ALA A 58 -13.70 -3.56 3.10
C ALA A 58 -13.28 -2.15 3.57
N ARG A 59 -13.96 -1.09 3.09
CA ARG A 59 -13.73 0.29 3.55
C ARG A 59 -14.02 0.44 5.05
N ARG A 60 -15.10 -0.15 5.55
CA ARG A 60 -15.44 -0.08 6.98
C ARG A 60 -14.42 -0.80 7.85
N GLU A 61 -13.87 -1.91 7.40
CA GLU A 61 -12.80 -2.62 8.12
C GLU A 61 -11.50 -1.81 8.06
N PHE A 62 -11.15 -1.28 6.89
CA PHE A 62 -9.90 -0.52 6.70
C PHE A 62 -9.88 0.84 7.40
N PHE A 63 -11.01 1.55 7.47
CA PHE A 63 -11.08 2.86 8.15
C PHE A 63 -11.68 2.76 9.56
N GLY A 64 -12.37 1.66 9.87
CA GLY A 64 -13.02 1.46 11.16
C GLY A 64 -12.01 1.38 12.29
N GLY A 65 -12.22 2.19 13.34
CA GLY A 65 -11.35 2.25 14.50
C GLY A 65 -10.11 3.14 14.34
N VAL A 66 -9.87 3.72 13.15
CA VAL A 66 -8.88 4.80 13.01
C VAL A 66 -9.50 6.08 13.55
N LYS A 67 -8.89 6.66 14.59
CA LYS A 67 -9.35 7.94 15.14
C LYS A 67 -9.04 9.06 14.15
N PRO A 68 -9.84 10.14 14.13
CA PRO A 68 -9.46 11.35 13.40
C PRO A 68 -8.04 11.79 13.79
N ASN A 69 -7.20 12.08 12.79
CA ASN A 69 -5.79 12.48 12.93
C ASN A 69 -4.82 11.41 13.48
N ASP A 70 -5.24 10.15 13.56
CA ASP A 70 -4.34 9.03 13.90
C ASP A 70 -3.59 8.55 12.64
N THR A 71 -2.58 9.34 12.25
CA THR A 71 -1.77 9.10 11.04
C THR A 71 -0.98 7.80 11.15
N ASP A 72 -0.46 7.47 12.34
CA ASP A 72 0.32 6.25 12.57
C ASP A 72 -0.52 4.99 12.33
N ALA A 73 -1.76 4.95 12.82
CA ALA A 73 -2.66 3.83 12.54
C ALA A 73 -2.98 3.70 11.05
N MET A 74 -3.15 4.83 10.34
CA MET A 74 -3.42 4.83 8.90
C MET A 74 -2.22 4.31 8.11
N ILE A 75 -1.01 4.80 8.42
CA ILE A 75 0.24 4.34 7.81
C ILE A 75 0.45 2.85 8.08
N SER A 76 0.25 2.40 9.32
CA SER A 76 0.39 0.99 9.67
C SER A 76 -0.54 0.09 8.85
N ARG A 77 -1.80 0.49 8.64
CA ARG A 77 -2.74 -0.26 7.77
C ARG A 77 -2.33 -0.17 6.30
N ALA A 78 -1.73 0.94 5.88
CA ALA A 78 -1.24 1.11 4.53
C ALA A 78 0.00 0.21 4.22
N TYR A 79 0.74 -0.24 5.24
CA TYR A 79 1.83 -1.20 5.05
C TYR A 79 1.40 -2.66 5.24
N ASP A 80 0.21 -2.93 5.80
CA ASP A 80 -0.34 -4.27 5.93
C ASP A 80 -0.78 -4.82 4.57
N GLN A 81 -0.02 -5.77 4.03
CA GLN A 81 -0.28 -6.39 2.73
C GLN A 81 -1.57 -7.23 2.68
N GLN A 82 -2.16 -7.57 3.84
CA GLN A 82 -3.45 -8.25 3.88
C GLN A 82 -4.61 -7.31 3.55
N GLN A 83 -4.41 -5.99 3.66
CA GLN A 83 -5.42 -4.99 3.32
C GLN A 83 -5.64 -4.88 1.80
N PRO A 84 -6.85 -4.48 1.36
CA PRO A 84 -7.16 -4.32 -0.05
C PRO A 84 -6.24 -3.30 -0.76
N PRO A 85 -5.61 -3.65 -1.91
CA PRO A 85 -4.70 -2.75 -2.64
C PRO A 85 -5.31 -1.39 -2.99
N PHE A 86 -6.59 -1.35 -3.38
CA PHE A 86 -7.28 -0.10 -3.74
C PHE A 86 -7.46 0.90 -2.57
N LEU A 87 -7.31 0.43 -1.33
CA LEU A 87 -7.31 1.29 -0.13
C LEU A 87 -5.89 1.65 0.29
N ARG A 88 -4.99 0.69 0.12
CA ARG A 88 -3.61 0.75 0.59
C ARG A 88 -2.70 1.60 -0.31
N LEU A 89 -2.73 1.33 -1.61
CA LEU A 89 -1.79 1.89 -2.57
C LEU A 89 -1.89 3.42 -2.71
N PRO A 90 -3.08 4.05 -2.74
CA PRO A 90 -3.16 5.51 -2.79
C PRO A 90 -2.47 6.21 -1.62
N ILE A 91 -2.55 5.62 -0.41
CA ILE A 91 -1.88 6.17 0.77
C ILE A 91 -0.36 6.04 0.62
N LEU A 92 0.11 4.87 0.18
CA LEU A 92 1.54 4.65 -0.05
C LEU A 92 2.11 5.56 -1.16
N GLU A 93 1.32 5.83 -2.20
CA GLU A 93 1.68 6.78 -3.25
C GLU A 93 1.83 8.20 -2.68
N THR A 94 0.85 8.68 -1.91
CA THR A 94 0.95 9.99 -1.23
C THR A 94 2.14 10.06 -0.26
N LEU A 95 2.42 8.99 0.49
CA LEU A 95 3.60 8.94 1.37
C LEU A 95 4.89 9.00 0.57
N LYS A 96 4.97 8.29 -0.56
CA LYS A 96 6.12 8.32 -1.45
C LYS A 96 6.34 9.72 -2.04
N GLU A 97 5.28 10.35 -2.54
CA GLU A 97 5.35 11.74 -3.04
C GLU A 97 5.83 12.72 -1.97
N GLY A 98 5.35 12.56 -0.73
CA GLY A 98 5.84 13.32 0.42
C GLY A 98 7.33 13.11 0.67
N MET A 99 7.80 11.86 0.67
CA MET A 99 9.22 11.54 0.83
C MET A 99 10.07 12.15 -0.30
N ASP A 100 9.63 12.04 -1.54
CA ASP A 100 10.33 12.61 -2.70
C ASP A 100 10.36 14.15 -2.66
N THR A 101 9.32 14.78 -2.10
CA THR A 101 9.21 16.24 -1.97
C THR A 101 10.08 16.80 -0.84
N PHE A 102 10.01 16.18 0.35
CA PHE A 102 10.67 16.71 1.55
C PHE A 102 12.08 16.17 1.76
N PHE A 103 12.41 15.00 1.20
CA PHE A 103 13.73 14.37 1.31
C PHE A 103 14.29 13.95 -0.07
N PRO A 104 14.42 14.87 -1.03
CA PRO A 104 14.77 14.53 -2.42
C PRO A 104 16.15 13.85 -2.57
N GLY A 105 17.07 14.12 -1.63
CA GLY A 105 18.41 13.51 -1.57
C GLY A 105 18.46 12.14 -0.90
N LEU A 106 17.40 11.72 -0.20
CA LEU A 106 17.35 10.42 0.46
C LEU A 106 17.03 9.34 -0.58
N LYS A 107 18.03 8.53 -0.93
CA LYS A 107 17.89 7.44 -1.90
C LYS A 107 18.08 6.08 -1.22
N PRO A 108 17.41 5.02 -1.72
CA PRO A 108 17.69 3.67 -1.26
C PRO A 108 19.16 3.33 -1.49
N ALA A 109 19.82 2.82 -0.45
CA ALA A 109 21.14 2.23 -0.56
C ALA A 109 21.09 0.85 -1.24
N GLY A 110 19.94 0.17 -1.19
CA GLY A 110 19.72 -1.14 -1.81
C GLY A 110 18.26 -1.55 -1.77
N TYR A 111 17.99 -2.79 -2.16
CA TYR A 111 16.68 -3.43 -2.01
C TYR A 111 16.85 -4.79 -1.34
N ASP A 112 15.97 -5.10 -0.39
CA ASP A 112 15.84 -6.41 0.23
C ASP A 112 14.42 -6.92 -0.03
N SER A 113 14.29 -8.06 -0.71
CA SER A 113 12.99 -8.67 -1.01
C SER A 113 11.99 -7.74 -1.72
N GLY A 114 12.51 -6.76 -2.47
CA GLY A 114 11.73 -5.73 -3.16
C GLY A 114 11.42 -4.48 -2.34
N GLU A 115 11.79 -4.44 -1.05
CA GLU A 115 11.67 -3.25 -0.21
C GLU A 115 12.94 -2.41 -0.24
N ALA A 116 12.80 -1.09 -0.32
CA ALA A 116 13.93 -0.17 -0.29
C ALA A 116 14.62 -0.18 1.08
N VAL A 117 15.93 -0.36 1.07
CA VAL A 117 16.79 -0.27 2.25
C VAL A 117 17.60 1.02 2.16
N TYR A 118 17.61 1.80 3.23
CA TYR A 118 18.31 3.08 3.30
C TYR A 118 19.52 2.97 4.24
N ALA A 119 20.60 3.69 3.93
CA ALA A 119 21.73 3.75 4.85
C ALA A 119 21.33 4.55 6.10
N LEU A 120 21.73 4.07 7.28
CA LEU A 120 21.40 4.72 8.54
C LEU A 120 21.96 6.16 8.60
N ALA A 121 23.18 6.36 8.08
CA ALA A 121 23.80 7.67 7.97
C ALA A 121 23.00 8.65 7.09
N ASP A 122 22.45 8.17 5.96
CA ASP A 122 21.65 9.00 5.05
C ASP A 122 20.31 9.37 5.68
N LEU A 123 19.70 8.45 6.43
CA LEU A 123 18.50 8.72 7.22
C LEU A 123 18.78 9.74 8.33
N ALA A 124 19.88 9.58 9.05
CA ALA A 124 20.30 10.50 10.11
C ALA A 124 20.52 11.92 9.56
N HIS A 125 21.24 12.01 8.44
CA HIS A 125 21.47 13.27 7.74
C HIS A 125 20.16 13.92 7.26
N ALA A 126 19.28 13.14 6.61
CA ALA A 126 18.01 13.65 6.10
C ALA A 126 17.07 14.15 7.20
N LEU A 127 17.12 13.54 8.39
CA LEU A 127 16.29 13.88 9.54
C LEU A 127 16.95 14.89 10.49
N GLU A 128 18.17 15.35 10.19
CA GLU A 128 18.96 16.27 11.03
C GLU A 128 19.18 15.76 12.47
N VAL A 129 19.38 14.45 12.61
CA VAL A 129 19.65 13.77 13.90
C VAL A 129 20.90 12.92 13.81
N SER A 130 21.39 12.42 14.94
CA SER A 130 22.51 11.47 14.98
C SER A 130 22.07 10.02 14.74
N GLU A 131 22.98 9.18 14.24
CA GLU A 131 22.73 7.74 14.14
C GLU A 131 22.43 7.10 15.50
N ALA A 132 23.05 7.62 16.57
CA ALA A 132 22.82 7.14 17.93
C ALA A 132 21.37 7.41 18.40
N GLU A 133 20.82 8.59 18.09
CA GLU A 133 19.41 8.92 18.39
C GLU A 133 18.44 8.03 17.61
N LEU A 134 18.72 7.77 16.32
CA LEU A 134 17.91 6.84 15.53
C LEU A 134 17.93 5.41 16.10
N LEU A 135 19.10 4.93 16.52
CA LEU A 135 19.23 3.61 17.15
C LEU A 135 18.48 3.53 18.48
N GLN A 136 18.57 4.56 19.31
CA GLN A 136 17.84 4.65 20.57
C GLN A 136 16.33 4.67 20.34
N HIS A 137 15.84 5.45 19.37
CA HIS A 137 14.43 5.45 19.00
C HIS A 137 13.96 4.11 18.45
N ALA A 138 14.78 3.42 17.66
CA ALA A 138 14.47 2.09 17.17
C ALA A 138 14.36 1.07 18.31
N GLU A 139 15.24 1.13 19.31
CA GLU A 139 15.17 0.29 20.51
C GLU A 139 13.88 0.54 21.31
N GLN A 140 13.57 1.80 21.58
CA GLN A 140 12.33 2.20 22.28
C GLN A 140 11.06 1.69 21.58
N ARG A 141 11.09 1.58 20.25
CA ARG A 141 9.97 1.11 19.43
C ARG A 141 10.05 -0.38 19.08
N GLY A 142 11.05 -1.13 19.57
CA GLY A 142 11.24 -2.54 19.25
C GLY A 142 11.57 -2.80 17.77
N LEU A 143 12.10 -1.80 17.07
CA LEU A 143 12.45 -1.83 15.64
C LEU A 143 13.90 -2.22 15.38
N THR A 144 14.70 -2.51 16.41
CA THR A 144 16.12 -2.84 16.27
C THR A 144 16.36 -4.01 15.30
N GLY A 145 15.45 -4.98 15.24
CA GLY A 145 15.51 -6.11 14.31
C GLY A 145 15.34 -5.72 12.83
N ARG A 146 14.85 -4.51 12.52
CA ARG A 146 14.77 -3.96 11.17
C ARG A 146 16.04 -3.22 10.74
N ILE A 147 16.99 -3.01 11.66
CA ILE A 147 18.27 -2.37 11.36
C ILE A 147 19.29 -3.44 11.05
N GLN A 148 19.64 -3.57 9.77
CA GLN A 148 20.72 -4.46 9.35
C GLN A 148 22.07 -3.79 9.59
N ARG A 149 22.96 -4.47 10.32
CA ARG A 149 24.35 -4.04 10.55
C ARG A 149 25.32 -4.55 9.49
N GLN A 150 24.82 -5.30 8.51
CA GLN A 150 25.62 -5.84 7.41
C GLN A 150 25.71 -4.82 6.27
N THR A 151 26.81 -4.87 5.53
CA THR A 151 27.04 -4.01 4.36
C THR A 151 26.08 -4.38 3.24
N VAL A 152 25.08 -3.53 2.98
CA VAL A 152 24.16 -3.67 1.85
C VAL A 152 24.94 -3.42 0.55
N HIS A 153 24.68 -4.22 -0.49
CA HIS A 153 25.22 -3.96 -1.82
C HIS A 153 24.66 -2.64 -2.35
N ARG A 154 25.52 -1.64 -2.46
CA ARG A 154 25.15 -0.31 -2.92
C ARG A 154 24.71 -0.36 -4.37
N ILE A 155 23.64 0.35 -4.66
CA ILE A 155 23.27 0.71 -6.03
C ILE A 155 24.20 1.86 -6.45
N HIS A 156 24.98 1.65 -7.51
CA HIS A 156 25.81 2.69 -8.13
C HIS A 156 25.00 3.55 -9.09
#